data_AF-X1REV7-F1
#
_entry.id   AF-X1REV7-F1
#
_cell.length_a   1.000
_cell.length_b   1.000
_cell.length_c   1.000
_cell.angle_alpha   90.00
_cell.angle_beta   90.00
_cell.angle_gamma   90.00
#
_symmetry.space_group_name_H-M   'P 1'
#
loop_
_entity.id
_entity.type
_entity.pdbx_description
1 polymer ?
#
loop_
_entity_poly.entity_id
_entity_poly.type
_entity_poly.pdbx_seq_one_letter_code
_entity_poly.pdbx_strand_id
1 'polypeptide(L)'
;RLGELSTEKDKLLVKIESTEKEFERNTEDITGILQILNMLTQNINISVESIKGNIQQSNAEAIETSGMNFKQFVLDIVDIMKTIEGVSSEAEERSDTSEMSETLKSILQTLGLFTENIDSTIDQLIDKVKESADVEIQESTSTFDSFVQDLMEILENVYLSLRKLTMSKSQDLYKQLEEITENFNSQNNDLNTIDKKLSVINAQNNHDSADLSACNKRLEDVNKRIEEINEKIKKSGDEIEQRNLVIEEKQKENFEAEIKNLKQLKNLYWDDISIIKKNIEGKQIELDGLQKKLQELQGIQSFYDNIIEIESNIKELNSNIEEKKNVTINTEENIKNLKLEQDAIISKIEVRLSEKDNFWE
;
A
#
# COMPACT_ATOMS: atom_id res chain seq x y z
N ARG A 1 -11.74 22.16 -13.75
CA ARG A 1 -12.89 22.39 -12.85
C ARG A 1 -12.55 23.09 -11.52
N LEU A 2 -11.77 22.53 -10.58
CA LEU A 2 -11.40 23.23 -9.33
C LEU A 2 -10.78 24.62 -9.56
N GLY A 3 -9.86 24.74 -10.53
CA GLY A 3 -9.30 26.04 -10.92
C GLY A 3 -10.33 27.00 -11.55
N GLU A 4 -11.33 26.48 -12.28
CA GLU A 4 -12.44 27.30 -12.80
C GLU A 4 -13.32 27.81 -11.66
N LEU A 5 -13.69 26.95 -10.71
CA LEU A 5 -14.49 27.33 -9.54
C LEU A 5 -13.76 28.34 -8.64
N SER A 6 -12.44 28.20 -8.46
CA SER A 6 -11.63 29.22 -7.76
C SER A 6 -11.71 30.57 -8.47
N THR A 7 -11.54 30.57 -9.80
CA THR A 7 -11.62 31.79 -10.59
C THR A 7 -13.03 32.40 -10.55
N GLU A 8 -14.06 31.56 -10.57
CA GLU A 8 -15.47 31.97 -10.49
C GLU A 8 -15.79 32.58 -9.12
N LYS A 9 -15.31 31.95 -8.03
CA LYS A 9 -15.38 32.47 -6.66
C LYS A 9 -14.71 33.84 -6.54
N ASP A 10 -13.49 33.98 -7.05
CA ASP A 10 -12.74 35.25 -6.97
C ASP A 10 -13.43 36.36 -7.77
N LYS A 11 -13.93 36.05 -8.97
CA LYS A 11 -14.74 37.00 -9.77
C LYS A 11 -16.01 37.42 -9.05
N LEU A 12 -16.69 36.47 -8.39
CA LEU A 12 -17.91 36.76 -7.66
C LEU A 12 -17.64 37.63 -6.42
N LEU A 13 -16.54 37.38 -5.70
CA LEU A 13 -16.09 38.22 -4.57
C LEU A 13 -15.82 39.65 -5.01
N VAL A 14 -15.06 39.85 -6.10
CA VAL A 14 -14.81 41.20 -6.66
C VAL A 14 -16.14 41.87 -7.06
N LYS A 15 -17.08 41.11 -7.61
CA LYS A 15 -18.41 41.62 -7.97
C LYS A 15 -19.23 42.02 -6.74
N ILE A 16 -19.16 41.26 -5.64
CA ILE A 16 -19.79 41.59 -4.36
C ILE A 16 -19.22 42.91 -3.85
N GLU A 17 -17.90 43.02 -3.72
CA GLU A 17 -17.25 44.26 -3.25
C GLU A 17 -17.59 45.48 -4.10
N SER A 18 -17.59 45.31 -5.44
CA SER A 18 -18.00 46.36 -6.38
C SER A 18 -19.44 46.80 -6.14
N THR A 19 -20.36 45.83 -5.96
CA THR A 19 -21.79 46.11 -5.80
C THR A 19 -22.07 46.77 -4.44
N GLU A 20 -21.35 46.36 -3.38
CA GLU A 20 -21.44 46.98 -2.05
C GLU A 20 -20.97 48.44 -2.07
N LYS A 21 -19.83 48.73 -2.71
CA LYS A 21 -19.34 50.11 -2.87
C LYS A 21 -20.30 51.00 -3.67
N GLU A 22 -20.84 50.48 -4.77
CA GLU A 22 -21.82 51.20 -5.57
C GLU A 22 -23.10 51.46 -4.76
N PHE A 23 -23.51 50.50 -3.93
CA PHE A 23 -24.64 50.66 -3.03
C PHE A 23 -24.42 51.68 -1.92
N GLU A 24 -23.27 51.66 -1.23
CA GLU A 24 -22.94 52.66 -0.21
C GLU A 24 -23.04 54.06 -0.80
N ARG A 25 -22.46 54.26 -1.98
CA ARG A 25 -22.51 55.54 -2.69
C ARG A 25 -23.93 55.94 -3.08
N ASN A 26 -24.70 55.04 -3.68
CA ASN A 26 -26.10 55.31 -4.04
C ASN A 26 -26.98 55.57 -2.81
N THR A 27 -26.68 54.94 -1.67
CA THR A 27 -27.37 55.17 -0.41
C THR A 27 -27.08 56.56 0.12
N GLU A 28 -25.81 56.98 0.14
CA GLU A 28 -25.45 58.35 0.53
C GLU A 28 -26.13 59.39 -0.37
N ASP A 29 -26.09 59.20 -1.69
CA ASP A 29 -26.73 60.11 -2.64
C ASP A 29 -28.24 60.19 -2.42
N ILE A 30 -28.92 59.04 -2.25
CA ILE A 30 -30.37 58.99 -2.04
C ILE A 30 -30.77 59.52 -0.67
N THR A 31 -30.00 59.25 0.37
CA THR A 31 -30.20 59.86 1.70
C THR A 31 -30.04 61.37 1.63
N GLY A 32 -29.04 61.88 0.91
CA GLY A 32 -28.87 63.31 0.67
C GLY A 32 -30.05 63.93 -0.07
N ILE A 33 -30.53 63.29 -1.14
CA ILE A 33 -31.71 63.73 -1.90
C ILE A 33 -32.97 63.71 -1.01
N LEU A 34 -33.17 62.68 -0.20
CA LEU A 34 -34.30 62.58 0.72
C LEU A 34 -34.25 63.64 1.81
N GLN A 35 -33.07 63.97 2.33
CA GLN A 35 -32.91 65.06 3.29
C GLN A 35 -33.26 66.41 2.67
N ILE A 36 -32.80 66.68 1.43
CA ILE A 36 -33.14 67.90 0.69
C ILE A 36 -34.65 67.97 0.44
N LEU A 37 -35.26 66.87 -0.02
CA LEU A 37 -36.70 66.81 -0.26
C LEU A 37 -37.49 66.99 1.03
N ASN A 38 -37.06 66.38 2.15
CA ASN A 38 -37.72 66.56 3.43
C ASN A 38 -37.62 68.02 3.93
N MET A 39 -36.46 68.66 3.79
CA MET A 39 -36.30 70.10 4.09
C MET A 39 -37.18 70.97 3.19
N LEU A 40 -37.26 70.67 1.90
CA LEU A 40 -38.13 71.38 0.96
C LEU A 40 -39.59 71.23 1.36
N THR A 41 -40.04 70.01 1.65
CA THR A 41 -41.41 69.71 2.10
C THR A 41 -41.74 70.45 3.40
N GLN A 42 -40.81 70.49 4.38
CA GLN A 42 -40.98 71.25 5.61
C GLN A 42 -41.05 72.76 5.35
N ASN A 43 -40.16 73.31 4.53
CA ASN A 43 -40.17 74.73 4.16
C ASN A 43 -41.46 75.13 3.45
N ILE A 44 -41.94 74.24 2.57
CA ILE A 44 -43.20 74.41 1.85
C ILE A 44 -44.38 74.42 2.85
N ASN A 45 -44.42 73.48 3.80
CA ASN A 45 -45.45 73.42 4.83
C ASN A 45 -45.46 74.69 5.71
N ILE A 46 -44.28 75.14 6.17
CA ILE A 46 -44.13 76.39 6.94
C ILE A 46 -44.61 77.60 6.13
N SER A 47 -44.29 77.65 4.84
CA SER A 47 -44.70 78.75 3.95
C SER A 47 -46.21 78.76 3.76
N VAL A 48 -46.86 77.60 3.62
CA VAL A 48 -48.31 77.53 3.47
C VAL A 48 -49.04 77.90 4.76
N GLU A 49 -48.57 77.46 5.92
CA GLU A 49 -49.12 77.92 7.21
C GLU A 49 -48.93 79.43 7.41
N SER A 50 -47.79 80.00 6.98
CA SER A 50 -47.59 81.45 6.99
C SER A 50 -48.53 82.19 6.03
N ILE A 51 -48.74 81.66 4.81
CA ILE A 51 -49.67 82.25 3.83
C ILE A 51 -51.10 82.19 4.36
N LYS A 52 -51.50 81.06 4.95
CA LYS A 52 -52.80 80.87 5.61
C LYS A 52 -53.03 81.93 6.67
N GLY A 53 -52.10 82.09 7.61
CA GLY A 53 -52.19 83.12 8.65
C GLY A 53 -52.29 84.54 8.09
N ASN A 54 -51.49 84.86 7.06
CA ASN A 54 -51.54 86.17 6.40
C ASN A 54 -52.88 86.43 5.68
N ILE A 55 -53.45 85.43 5.00
CA ILE A 55 -54.74 85.56 4.32
C ILE A 55 -55.86 85.70 5.34
N GLN A 56 -55.87 84.90 6.42
CA GLN A 56 -56.86 85.03 7.50
C GLN A 56 -56.82 86.42 8.13
N GLN A 57 -55.63 86.91 8.46
CA GLN A 57 -55.45 88.25 9.00
C GLN A 57 -55.92 89.33 8.01
N SER A 58 -55.47 89.27 6.76
CA SER A 58 -55.83 90.27 5.75
C SER A 58 -57.34 90.27 5.45
N ASN A 59 -57.97 89.10 5.43
CA ASN A 59 -59.42 89.00 5.25
C ASN A 59 -60.17 89.53 6.46
N ALA A 60 -59.74 89.21 7.68
CA ALA A 60 -60.33 89.75 8.90
C ALA A 60 -60.28 91.29 8.91
N GLU A 61 -59.14 91.89 8.58
CA GLU A 61 -58.95 93.34 8.47
C GLU A 61 -59.82 93.96 7.38
N ALA A 62 -59.90 93.34 6.20
CA ALA A 62 -60.72 93.82 5.07
C ALA A 62 -62.23 93.72 5.35
N ILE A 63 -62.68 92.63 5.99
CA ILE A 63 -64.07 92.42 6.39
C ILE A 63 -64.45 93.45 7.48
N GLU A 64 -63.58 93.67 8.45
CA GLU A 64 -63.81 94.63 9.53
C GLU A 64 -63.85 96.08 9.02
N THR A 65 -62.93 96.44 8.13
CA THR A 65 -62.94 97.75 7.44
C THR A 65 -64.20 97.93 6.60
N SER A 66 -64.62 96.91 5.85
CA SER A 66 -65.85 96.93 5.06
C SER A 66 -67.10 97.01 5.93
N GLY A 67 -67.10 96.29 7.06
CA GLY A 67 -68.15 96.33 8.08
C GLY A 67 -68.29 97.71 8.70
N MET A 68 -67.17 98.36 9.06
CA MET A 68 -67.17 99.75 9.55
C MET A 68 -67.68 100.73 8.49
N ASN A 69 -67.26 100.60 7.23
CA ASN A 69 -67.74 101.45 6.14
C ASN A 69 -69.25 101.25 5.89
N PHE A 70 -69.74 100.01 5.96
CA PHE A 70 -71.16 99.71 5.83
C PHE A 70 -71.96 100.27 7.01
N LYS A 71 -71.44 100.14 8.24
CA LYS A 71 -72.01 100.77 9.44
C LYS A 71 -72.11 102.28 9.28
N GLN A 72 -71.06 102.93 8.80
CA GLN A 72 -71.08 104.37 8.53
C GLN A 72 -72.14 104.74 7.49
N PHE A 73 -72.22 104.01 6.39
CA PHE A 73 -73.24 104.24 5.35
C PHE A 73 -74.67 104.10 5.88
N VAL A 74 -74.91 103.09 6.73
CA VAL A 74 -76.19 102.92 7.41
C VAL A 74 -76.50 104.10 8.33
N LEU A 75 -75.52 104.55 9.13
CA LEU A 75 -75.70 105.72 10.01
C LEU A 75 -76.00 106.98 9.20
N ASP A 76 -75.33 107.18 8.07
CA ASP A 76 -75.60 108.30 7.15
C ASP A 76 -77.05 108.23 6.61
N ILE A 77 -77.56 107.03 6.26
CA ILE A 77 -78.98 106.84 5.88
C ILE A 77 -79.91 107.21 7.03
N VAL A 78 -79.60 106.79 8.25
CA VAL A 78 -80.39 107.11 9.45
C VAL A 78 -80.44 108.62 9.68
N ASP A 79 -79.31 109.30 9.52
CA ASP A 79 -79.22 110.76 9.69
C ASP A 79 -79.98 111.52 8.58
N ILE A 80 -79.93 111.04 7.33
CA ILE A 80 -80.77 111.55 6.24
C ILE A 80 -82.25 111.37 6.58
N MET A 81 -82.65 110.20 7.08
CA MET A 81 -84.03 109.91 7.45
C MET A 81 -84.52 110.75 8.62
N LYS A 82 -83.69 110.99 9.65
CA LYS A 82 -83.99 111.96 10.73
C LYS A 82 -84.14 113.38 10.22
N THR A 83 -83.35 113.77 9.22
CA THR A 83 -83.48 115.09 8.58
C THR A 83 -84.80 115.20 7.82
N ILE A 84 -85.20 114.15 7.10
CA ILE A 84 -86.50 114.07 6.42
C ILE A 84 -87.66 114.07 7.45
N GLU A 85 -87.51 113.41 8.59
CA GLU A 85 -88.45 113.47 9.71
C GLU A 85 -88.63 114.90 10.22
N GLY A 86 -87.54 115.62 10.46
CA GLY A 86 -87.59 117.02 10.92
C GLY A 86 -88.34 117.91 9.92
N VAL A 87 -88.08 117.75 8.62
CA VAL A 87 -88.77 118.48 7.55
C VAL A 87 -90.25 118.09 7.43
N SER A 88 -90.60 116.82 7.62
CA SER A 88 -92.00 116.34 7.63
C SER A 88 -92.77 116.87 8.85
N SER A 89 -92.10 116.95 10.00
CA SER A 89 -92.64 117.48 11.26
C SER A 89 -92.93 118.99 11.15
N GLU A 90 -92.07 119.75 10.46
CA GLU A 90 -92.31 121.16 10.13
C GLU A 90 -93.46 121.35 9.11
N ALA A 91 -93.73 120.35 8.27
CA ALA A 91 -94.85 120.37 7.32
C ALA A 91 -96.22 120.06 7.98
N GLU A 92 -96.27 119.35 9.12
CA GLU A 92 -97.50 119.13 9.90
C GLU A 92 -98.10 120.43 10.46
N GLU A 93 -97.30 121.46 10.72
CA GLU A 93 -97.80 122.78 11.15
C GLU A 93 -98.62 123.51 10.07
N ARG A 94 -98.62 123.02 8.81
CA ARG A 94 -99.37 123.57 7.68
C ARG A 94 -100.46 122.61 7.19
N SER A 95 -101.36 122.23 8.08
CA SER A 95 -102.78 121.83 7.90
C SER A 95 -103.28 120.98 6.71
N ASP A 96 -102.49 120.32 5.85
CA ASP A 96 -103.03 119.51 4.73
C ASP A 96 -102.29 118.18 4.39
N THR A 97 -101.36 117.69 5.22
CA THR A 97 -100.55 116.47 4.92
C THR A 97 -100.54 115.39 6.01
N SER A 98 -101.70 115.11 6.62
CA SER A 98 -101.85 114.15 7.73
C SER A 98 -101.47 112.69 7.37
N GLU A 99 -101.98 112.13 6.25
CA GLU A 99 -101.70 110.72 5.87
C GLU A 99 -100.23 110.48 5.49
N MET A 100 -99.59 111.45 4.83
CA MET A 100 -98.20 111.36 4.42
C MET A 100 -97.27 111.38 5.63
N SER A 101 -97.60 112.18 6.65
CA SER A 101 -96.86 112.22 7.91
C SER A 101 -97.01 110.94 8.73
N GLU A 102 -98.22 110.39 8.86
CA GLU A 102 -98.42 109.10 9.56
C GLU A 102 -97.66 107.95 8.90
N THR A 103 -97.63 107.91 7.56
CA THR A 103 -96.86 106.91 6.80
C THR A 103 -95.36 107.09 7.02
N LEU A 104 -94.86 108.33 6.99
CA LEU A 104 -93.46 108.66 7.27
C LEU A 104 -93.05 108.27 8.69
N LYS A 105 -93.91 108.55 9.67
CA LYS A 105 -93.73 108.20 11.07
C LYS A 105 -93.69 106.70 11.31
N SER A 106 -94.54 105.93 10.61
CA SER A 106 -94.50 104.46 10.62
C SER A 106 -93.21 103.90 10.01
N ILE A 107 -92.74 104.51 8.91
CA ILE A 107 -91.46 104.18 8.27
C ILE A 107 -90.28 104.51 9.20
N LEU A 108 -90.30 105.66 9.87
CA LEU A 108 -89.29 106.09 10.84
C LEU A 108 -89.28 105.23 12.09
N GLN A 109 -90.44 104.82 12.59
CA GLN A 109 -90.54 103.89 13.71
C GLN A 109 -89.97 102.52 13.34
N THR A 110 -90.28 102.03 12.14
CA THR A 110 -89.70 100.79 11.60
C THR A 110 -88.19 100.93 11.44
N LEU A 111 -87.70 102.03 10.88
CA LEU A 111 -86.27 102.32 10.73
C LEU A 111 -85.56 102.55 12.07
N GLY A 112 -86.22 103.10 13.07
CA GLY A 112 -85.71 103.26 14.43
C GLY A 112 -85.46 101.89 15.07
N LEU A 113 -86.42 100.97 14.96
CA LEU A 113 -86.25 99.57 15.39
C LEU A 113 -85.15 98.85 14.61
N PHE A 114 -84.99 99.14 13.32
CA PHE A 114 -83.87 98.63 12.52
C PHE A 114 -82.54 99.21 12.99
N THR A 115 -82.47 100.51 13.27
CA THR A 115 -81.27 101.24 13.72
C THR A 115 -80.80 100.74 15.08
N GLU A 116 -81.71 100.52 16.02
CA GLU A 116 -81.38 100.00 17.35
C GLU A 116 -80.77 98.60 17.30
N ASN A 117 -81.13 97.80 16.29
CA ASN A 117 -80.62 96.45 16.10
C ASN A 117 -79.52 96.36 15.04
N ILE A 118 -79.12 97.47 14.41
CA ILE A 118 -78.26 97.42 13.22
C ILE A 118 -76.83 97.06 13.58
N ASP A 119 -76.33 97.56 14.72
CA ASP A 119 -75.00 97.24 15.22
C ASP A 119 -74.86 95.74 15.47
N SER A 120 -75.82 95.14 16.20
CA SER A 120 -75.84 93.70 16.42
C SER A 120 -76.00 92.90 15.14
N THR A 121 -76.74 93.41 14.15
CA THR A 121 -76.96 92.70 12.87
C THR A 121 -75.73 92.76 11.98
N ILE A 122 -75.03 93.91 11.96
CA ILE A 122 -73.77 94.11 11.23
C ILE A 122 -72.68 93.26 11.86
N ASP A 123 -72.55 93.24 13.19
CA ASP A 123 -71.58 92.40 13.89
C ASP A 123 -71.83 90.91 13.60
N GLN A 124 -73.08 90.45 13.66
CA GLN A 124 -73.44 89.08 13.27
C GLN A 124 -73.13 88.75 11.80
N LEU A 125 -73.27 89.72 10.89
CA LEU A 125 -72.93 89.54 9.49
C LEU A 125 -71.40 89.47 9.32
N ILE A 126 -70.64 90.36 9.98
CA ILE A 126 -69.18 90.36 10.00
C ILE A 126 -68.67 89.02 10.51
N ASP A 127 -69.20 88.52 11.62
CA ASP A 127 -68.81 87.24 12.22
C ASP A 127 -69.10 86.07 11.27
N LYS A 128 -70.27 86.04 10.62
CA LYS A 128 -70.59 85.01 9.62
C LYS A 128 -69.71 85.06 8.39
N VAL A 129 -69.36 86.26 7.92
CA VAL A 129 -68.46 86.42 6.76
C VAL A 129 -67.04 86.03 7.14
N LYS A 130 -66.57 86.37 8.35
CA LYS A 130 -65.28 85.92 8.90
C LYS A 130 -65.24 84.39 9.02
N GLU A 131 -66.26 83.78 9.61
CA GLU A 131 -66.37 82.32 9.74
C GLU A 131 -66.39 81.62 8.36
N SER A 132 -67.17 82.13 7.40
CA SER A 132 -67.21 81.58 6.04
C SER A 132 -65.85 81.70 5.33
N ALA A 133 -65.16 82.83 5.48
CA ALA A 133 -63.84 83.03 4.89
C ALA A 133 -62.79 82.10 5.53
N ASP A 134 -62.83 81.91 6.85
CA ASP A 134 -61.94 80.99 7.56
C ASP A 134 -62.17 79.53 7.14
N VAL A 135 -63.43 79.10 6.98
CA VAL A 135 -63.76 77.75 6.48
C VAL A 135 -63.17 77.53 5.08
N GLU A 136 -63.31 78.50 4.18
CA GLU A 136 -62.83 78.37 2.80
C GLU A 136 -61.29 78.40 2.72
N ILE A 137 -60.62 79.19 3.57
CA ILE A 137 -59.16 79.16 3.73
C ILE A 137 -58.70 77.81 4.30
N GLN A 138 -59.41 77.28 5.29
CA GLN A 138 -59.09 76.00 5.92
C GLN A 138 -59.30 74.83 4.95
N GLU A 139 -60.34 74.85 4.12
CA GLU A 139 -60.59 73.85 3.09
C GLU A 139 -59.52 73.91 1.98
N SER A 140 -59.13 75.13 1.58
CA SER A 140 -58.05 75.34 0.60
C SER A 140 -56.68 74.86 1.12
N THR A 141 -56.37 75.08 2.41
CA THR A 141 -55.11 74.60 3.02
C THR A 141 -55.11 73.12 3.39
N SER A 142 -56.26 72.54 3.75
CA SER A 142 -56.43 71.10 3.97
C SER A 142 -55.98 70.25 2.78
N THR A 143 -56.31 70.70 1.56
CA THR A 143 -55.88 70.03 0.32
C THR A 143 -54.36 70.03 0.18
N PHE A 144 -53.70 71.09 0.67
CA PHE A 144 -52.25 71.22 0.66
C PHE A 144 -51.58 70.32 1.70
N ASP A 145 -52.13 70.25 2.91
CA ASP A 145 -51.65 69.38 3.98
C ASP A 145 -51.69 67.91 3.54
N SER A 146 -52.80 67.50 2.90
CA SER A 146 -52.94 66.16 2.33
C SER A 146 -51.87 65.90 1.26
N PHE A 147 -51.60 66.85 0.37
CA PHE A 147 -50.54 66.72 -0.65
C PHE A 147 -49.14 66.57 -0.02
N VAL A 148 -48.83 67.36 1.01
CA VAL A 148 -47.56 67.28 1.75
C VAL A 148 -47.40 65.92 2.43
N GLN A 149 -48.49 65.39 3.01
CA GLN A 149 -48.50 64.08 3.65
C GLN A 149 -48.29 62.95 2.62
N ASP A 150 -49.01 62.98 1.50
CA ASP A 150 -48.85 62.02 0.40
C ASP A 150 -47.41 62.05 -0.16
N LEU A 151 -46.83 63.24 -0.30
CA LEU A 151 -45.44 63.40 -0.75
C LEU A 151 -44.45 62.76 0.24
N MET A 152 -44.63 62.96 1.55
CA MET A 152 -43.80 62.31 2.57
C MET A 152 -43.92 60.78 2.52
N GLU A 153 -45.14 60.26 2.38
CA GLU A 153 -45.37 58.81 2.28
C GLU A 153 -44.71 58.21 1.03
N ILE A 154 -44.80 58.89 -0.12
CA ILE A 154 -44.12 58.47 -1.35
C ILE A 154 -42.60 58.43 -1.15
N LEU A 155 -42.01 59.46 -0.54
CA LEU A 155 -40.56 59.52 -0.30
C LEU A 155 -40.09 58.39 0.63
N GLU A 156 -40.84 58.10 1.69
CA GLU A 156 -40.53 57.01 2.60
C GLU A 156 -40.66 55.64 1.91
N ASN A 157 -41.71 55.45 1.10
CA ASN A 157 -41.89 54.23 0.32
C ASN A 157 -40.78 53.99 -0.71
N VAL A 158 -40.28 55.04 -1.37
CA VAL A 158 -39.12 54.96 -2.27
C VAL A 158 -37.88 54.52 -1.51
N TYR A 159 -37.62 55.11 -0.34
CA TYR A 159 -36.48 54.72 0.51
C TYR A 159 -36.53 53.25 0.93
N LEU A 160 -37.69 52.81 1.43
CA LEU A 160 -37.92 51.42 1.84
C LEU A 160 -37.75 50.43 0.67
N SER A 161 -38.26 50.79 -0.51
CA SER A 161 -38.18 49.95 -1.71
C SER A 161 -36.74 49.77 -2.17
N LEU A 162 -35.95 50.84 -2.17
CA LEU A 162 -34.54 50.80 -2.56
C LEU A 162 -33.69 49.97 -1.59
N ARG A 163 -33.96 50.12 -0.29
CA ARG A 163 -33.32 49.30 0.76
C ARG A 163 -33.63 47.81 0.58
N LYS A 164 -34.90 47.46 0.30
CA LYS A 164 -35.30 46.07 0.03
C LYS A 164 -34.62 45.50 -1.22
N LEU A 165 -34.58 46.25 -2.31
CA LEU A 165 -33.94 45.83 -3.57
C LEU A 165 -32.47 45.47 -3.35
N THR A 166 -31.77 46.29 -2.56
CA THR A 166 -30.36 46.06 -2.27
C THR A 166 -30.15 44.84 -1.40
N MET A 167 -30.91 44.71 -0.31
CA MET A 167 -30.83 43.54 0.57
C MET A 167 -31.04 42.24 -0.24
N SER A 168 -32.03 42.24 -1.14
CA SER A 168 -32.31 41.11 -2.03
C SER A 168 -31.13 40.79 -2.95
N LYS A 169 -30.59 41.80 -3.63
CA LYS A 169 -29.49 41.60 -4.59
C LYS A 169 -28.20 41.15 -3.91
N SER A 170 -27.92 41.68 -2.72
CA SER A 170 -26.80 41.25 -1.88
C SER A 170 -26.96 39.78 -1.46
N GLN A 171 -28.13 39.40 -0.94
CA GLN A 171 -28.41 38.01 -0.56
C GLN A 171 -28.25 37.03 -1.72
N ASP A 172 -28.72 37.37 -2.92
CA ASP A 172 -28.56 36.51 -4.10
C ASP A 172 -27.09 36.28 -4.48
N LEU A 173 -26.25 37.33 -4.40
CA LEU A 173 -24.81 37.20 -4.65
C LEU A 173 -24.13 36.35 -3.59
N TYR A 174 -24.47 36.52 -2.31
CA TYR A 174 -23.93 35.70 -1.23
C TYR A 174 -24.36 34.22 -1.35
N LYS A 175 -25.60 33.96 -1.76
CA LYS A 175 -26.07 32.59 -2.01
C LYS A 175 -25.31 31.93 -3.17
N GLN A 176 -25.08 32.66 -4.26
CA GLN A 176 -24.23 32.16 -5.36
C GLN A 176 -22.80 31.85 -4.90
N LEU A 177 -22.24 32.68 -4.01
CA LEU A 177 -20.92 32.44 -3.42
C LEU A 177 -20.88 31.16 -2.57
N GLU A 178 -21.93 30.94 -1.78
CA GLU A 178 -22.09 29.75 -0.95
C GLU A 178 -22.18 28.49 -1.80
N GLU A 179 -23.02 28.48 -2.84
CA GLU A 179 -23.16 27.37 -3.78
C GLU A 179 -21.83 27.03 -4.48
N ILE A 180 -21.07 28.04 -4.94
CA ILE A 180 -19.73 27.86 -5.53
C ILE A 180 -18.77 27.25 -4.49
N THR A 181 -18.82 27.71 -3.24
CA THR A 181 -17.94 27.26 -2.16
C THR A 181 -18.23 25.82 -1.76
N GLU A 182 -19.49 25.43 -1.64
CA GLU A 182 -19.89 24.03 -1.40
C GLU A 182 -19.42 23.11 -2.52
N ASN A 183 -19.63 23.52 -3.78
CA ASN A 183 -19.21 22.75 -4.94
C ASN A 183 -17.69 22.62 -5.00
N PHE A 184 -16.96 23.69 -4.68
CA PHE A 184 -15.50 23.69 -4.57
C PHE A 184 -15.03 22.66 -3.52
N ASN A 185 -15.61 22.69 -2.32
CA ASN A 185 -15.25 21.78 -1.24
C ASN A 185 -15.55 20.32 -1.59
N SER A 186 -16.69 20.06 -2.22
CA SER A 186 -17.07 18.73 -2.71
C SER A 186 -16.04 18.19 -3.71
N GLN A 187 -15.70 18.97 -4.74
CA GLN A 187 -14.71 18.57 -5.75
C GLN A 187 -13.30 18.43 -5.17
N ASN A 188 -12.94 19.22 -4.17
CA ASN A 188 -11.66 19.09 -3.49
C ASN A 188 -11.56 17.77 -2.71
N ASN A 189 -12.65 17.33 -2.08
CA ASN A 189 -12.72 16.03 -1.42
C ASN A 189 -12.65 14.87 -2.42
N ASP A 190 -13.29 15.01 -3.58
CA ASP A 190 -13.19 14.03 -4.66
C ASP A 190 -11.75 13.92 -5.18
N LEU A 191 -11.07 15.05 -5.39
CA LEU A 191 -9.67 15.09 -5.80
C LEU A 191 -8.77 14.35 -4.80
N ASN A 192 -8.91 14.66 -3.50
CA ASN A 192 -8.17 13.98 -2.44
C ASN A 192 -8.40 12.46 -2.43
N THR A 193 -9.64 12.03 -2.75
CA THR A 193 -9.98 10.61 -2.83
C THR A 193 -9.32 9.95 -4.05
N ILE A 194 -9.28 10.65 -5.19
CA ILE A 194 -8.59 10.20 -6.39
C ILE A 194 -7.09 10.09 -6.14
N ASP A 195 -6.46 11.07 -5.51
CA ASP A 195 -5.02 11.07 -5.21
C ASP A 195 -4.61 9.91 -4.29
N LYS A 196 -5.44 9.58 -3.29
CA LYS A 196 -5.26 8.39 -2.45
C LYS A 196 -5.33 7.11 -3.28
N LYS A 197 -6.33 6.97 -4.16
CA LYS A 197 -6.45 5.81 -5.06
C LYS A 197 -5.27 5.71 -6.02
N LEU A 198 -4.81 6.83 -6.57
CA LEU A 198 -3.67 6.90 -7.48
C LEU A 198 -2.38 6.47 -6.77
N SER A 199 -2.20 6.89 -5.52
CA SER A 199 -1.07 6.46 -4.68
C SER A 199 -1.06 4.95 -4.45
N VAL A 200 -2.22 4.35 -4.18
CA VAL A 200 -2.37 2.90 -4.03
C VAL A 200 -2.04 2.17 -5.35
N ILE A 201 -2.56 2.66 -6.47
CA ILE A 201 -2.27 2.09 -7.80
C ILE A 201 -0.77 2.17 -8.13
N ASN A 202 -0.12 3.29 -7.82
CA ASN A 202 1.32 3.45 -8.05
C ASN A 202 2.15 2.48 -7.19
N ALA A 203 1.77 2.31 -5.92
CA ALA A 203 2.42 1.35 -5.04
C ALA A 203 2.27 -0.09 -5.57
N GLN A 204 1.06 -0.45 -6.02
CA GLN A 204 0.80 -1.76 -6.63
C GLN A 204 1.61 -1.95 -7.92
N ASN A 205 1.63 -0.97 -8.81
CA ASN A 205 2.38 -1.04 -10.06
C ASN A 205 3.89 -1.21 -9.82
N ASN A 206 4.45 -0.56 -8.80
CA ASN A 206 5.83 -0.75 -8.39
C ASN A 206 6.10 -2.16 -7.86
N HIS A 207 5.16 -2.72 -7.09
CA HIS A 207 5.24 -4.10 -6.61
C HIS A 207 5.20 -5.09 -7.78
N ASP A 208 4.23 -4.95 -8.69
CA ASP A 208 4.07 -5.81 -9.86
C ASP A 208 5.29 -5.75 -10.78
N SER A 209 5.90 -4.56 -10.94
CA SER A 209 7.16 -4.38 -11.68
C SER A 209 8.34 -5.10 -11.02
N ALA A 210 8.45 -5.04 -9.70
CA ALA A 210 9.48 -5.77 -8.95
C ALA A 210 9.31 -7.30 -9.07
N ASP A 211 8.06 -7.78 -8.96
CA ASP A 211 7.72 -9.19 -9.15
C ASP A 211 8.03 -9.68 -10.56
N LEU A 212 7.71 -8.87 -11.58
CA LEU A 212 8.04 -9.17 -12.97
C LEU A 212 9.55 -9.28 -13.19
N SER A 213 10.32 -8.35 -12.62
CA SER A 213 11.79 -8.38 -12.65
C SER A 213 12.35 -9.65 -11.99
N ALA A 214 11.81 -10.04 -10.83
CA ALA A 214 12.19 -11.28 -10.15
C ALA A 214 11.84 -12.54 -10.98
N CYS A 215 10.67 -12.54 -11.62
CA CYS A 215 10.24 -13.62 -12.52
C CYS A 215 11.17 -13.74 -13.74
N ASN A 216 11.53 -12.61 -14.36
CA ASN A 216 12.47 -12.58 -15.49
C ASN A 216 13.86 -13.12 -15.11
N LYS A 217 14.37 -12.78 -13.92
CA LYS A 217 15.64 -13.35 -13.43
C LYS A 217 15.54 -14.88 -13.26
N ARG A 218 14.45 -15.36 -12.66
CA ARG A 218 14.21 -16.80 -12.53
C ARG A 218 14.12 -17.50 -13.89
N LEU A 219 13.50 -16.86 -14.88
CA LEU A 219 13.44 -17.38 -16.24
C LEU A 219 14.83 -17.47 -16.87
N GLU A 220 15.67 -16.43 -16.69
CA GLU A 220 17.05 -16.43 -17.16
C GLU A 220 17.88 -17.55 -16.54
N ASP A 221 17.73 -17.79 -15.23
CA ASP A 221 18.41 -18.89 -14.53
C ASP A 221 17.95 -20.26 -15.04
N VAL A 222 16.64 -20.43 -15.31
CA VAL A 222 16.11 -21.65 -15.93
C VAL A 222 16.68 -21.85 -17.32
N ASN A 223 16.77 -20.80 -18.14
CA ASN A 223 17.36 -20.88 -19.48
C ASN A 223 18.84 -21.29 -19.43
N LYS A 224 19.64 -20.71 -18.53
CA LYS A 224 21.04 -21.14 -18.32
C LYS A 224 21.13 -22.61 -17.96
N ARG A 225 20.26 -23.08 -17.06
CA ARG A 225 20.23 -24.49 -16.66
C ARG A 225 19.83 -25.42 -17.81
N ILE A 226 18.93 -24.98 -18.69
CA ILE A 226 18.56 -25.71 -19.91
C ILE A 226 19.77 -25.80 -20.85
N GLU A 227 20.51 -24.71 -21.06
CA GLU A 227 21.73 -24.70 -21.88
C GLU A 227 22.79 -25.66 -21.33
N GLU A 228 23.06 -25.64 -20.03
CA GLU A 228 23.99 -26.57 -19.37
C GLU A 228 23.58 -28.04 -19.55
N ILE A 229 22.29 -28.34 -19.44
CA ILE A 229 21.76 -29.69 -19.66
C ILE A 229 21.95 -30.11 -21.12
N ASN A 230 21.65 -29.22 -22.07
CA ASN A 230 21.84 -29.50 -23.49
C ASN A 230 23.31 -29.77 -23.84
N GLU A 231 24.26 -29.01 -23.26
CA GLU A 231 25.68 -29.30 -23.42
C GLU A 231 26.08 -30.67 -22.84
N LYS A 232 25.55 -31.04 -21.67
CA LYS A 232 25.79 -32.37 -21.08
C LYS A 232 25.23 -33.48 -21.95
N ILE A 233 24.02 -33.32 -22.47
CA ILE A 233 23.39 -34.29 -23.39
C ILE A 233 24.27 -34.46 -24.63
N LYS A 234 24.77 -33.36 -25.21
CA LYS A 234 25.66 -33.43 -26.37
C LYS A 234 26.94 -34.21 -26.07
N LYS A 235 27.63 -33.88 -24.96
CA LYS A 235 28.84 -34.62 -24.54
C LYS A 235 28.58 -36.10 -24.31
N SER A 236 27.49 -36.45 -23.63
CA SER A 236 27.11 -37.86 -23.44
C SER A 236 26.76 -38.56 -24.75
N GLY A 237 26.15 -37.85 -25.72
CA GLY A 237 25.93 -38.36 -27.07
C GLY A 237 27.24 -38.68 -27.79
N ASP A 238 28.20 -37.74 -27.79
CA ASP A 238 29.52 -37.94 -28.37
C ASP A 238 30.26 -39.12 -27.71
N GLU A 239 30.18 -39.27 -26.38
CA GLU A 239 30.75 -40.40 -25.65
C GLU A 239 30.12 -41.75 -26.03
N ILE A 240 28.80 -41.80 -26.23
CA ILE A 240 28.09 -43.01 -26.67
C ILE A 240 28.55 -43.38 -28.08
N GLU A 241 28.66 -42.41 -28.99
CA GLU A 241 29.15 -42.64 -30.36
C GLU A 241 30.58 -43.20 -30.35
N GLN A 242 31.48 -42.62 -29.55
CA GLN A 242 32.84 -43.16 -29.38
C GLN A 242 32.85 -44.58 -28.84
N ARG A 243 32.04 -44.88 -27.83
CA ARG A 243 31.94 -46.25 -27.28
C ARG A 243 31.42 -47.25 -28.31
N ASN A 244 30.44 -46.85 -29.12
CA ASN A 244 29.91 -47.70 -30.19
C ASN A 244 30.97 -47.99 -31.26
N LEU A 245 31.79 -47.01 -31.65
CA LEU A 245 32.91 -47.25 -32.58
C LEU A 245 33.90 -48.28 -32.04
N VAL A 246 34.27 -48.19 -30.75
CA VAL A 246 35.17 -49.17 -30.12
C VAL A 246 34.53 -50.56 -30.06
N ILE A 247 33.22 -50.66 -29.77
CA ILE A 247 32.49 -51.92 -29.78
C ILE A 247 32.48 -52.53 -31.19
N GLU A 248 32.20 -51.75 -32.23
CA GLU A 248 32.23 -52.22 -33.61
C GLU A 248 33.63 -52.70 -34.04
N GLU A 249 34.69 -51.99 -33.64
CA GLU A 249 36.07 -52.41 -33.89
C GLU A 249 36.37 -53.75 -33.21
N LYS A 250 35.97 -53.91 -31.94
CA LYS A 250 36.10 -55.17 -31.20
C LYS A 250 35.25 -56.31 -31.78
N GLN A 251 34.11 -56.02 -32.39
CA GLN A 251 33.32 -57.03 -33.09
C GLN A 251 33.96 -57.47 -34.42
N LYS A 252 34.75 -56.61 -35.07
CA LYS A 252 35.52 -56.94 -36.28
C LYS A 252 36.79 -57.75 -35.97
N GLU A 253 37.35 -57.63 -34.77
CA GLU A 253 38.41 -58.52 -34.29
C GLU A 253 37.88 -59.97 -34.31
N ASN A 254 38.38 -60.77 -35.25
CA ASN A 254 37.92 -62.13 -35.48
C ASN A 254 38.50 -63.10 -34.43
N PHE A 255 37.96 -63.02 -33.20
CA PHE A 255 38.32 -63.90 -32.10
C PHE A 255 38.11 -65.39 -32.43
N GLU A 256 37.28 -65.71 -33.42
CA GLU A 256 37.07 -67.08 -33.91
C GLU A 256 38.38 -67.70 -34.41
N ALA A 257 39.20 -66.92 -35.13
CA ALA A 257 40.48 -67.39 -35.68
C ALA A 257 41.52 -67.61 -34.56
N GLU A 258 41.57 -66.70 -33.59
CA GLU A 258 42.47 -66.80 -32.44
C GLU A 258 42.07 -67.95 -31.50
N ILE A 259 40.77 -68.14 -31.23
CA ILE A 259 40.24 -69.28 -30.49
C ILE A 259 40.55 -70.60 -31.21
N LYS A 260 40.44 -70.63 -32.55
CA LYS A 260 40.78 -71.83 -33.34
C LYS A 260 42.27 -72.16 -33.25
N ASN A 261 43.15 -71.16 -33.31
CA ASN A 261 44.59 -71.34 -33.15
C ASN A 261 44.94 -71.85 -31.75
N LEU A 262 44.37 -71.26 -30.69
CA LEU A 262 44.55 -71.72 -29.32
C LEU A 262 44.06 -73.17 -29.11
N LYS A 263 42.94 -73.56 -29.75
CA LYS A 263 42.46 -74.96 -29.72
C LYS A 263 43.43 -75.92 -30.43
N GLN A 264 44.01 -75.52 -31.57
CA GLN A 264 45.02 -76.33 -32.26
C GLN A 264 46.29 -76.48 -31.40
N LEU A 265 46.77 -75.40 -30.81
CA LEU A 265 47.93 -75.41 -29.92
C LEU A 265 47.70 -76.31 -28.70
N LYS A 266 46.51 -76.23 -28.09
CA LYS A 266 46.10 -77.14 -27.00
C LYS A 266 46.19 -78.61 -27.41
N ASN A 267 45.75 -78.96 -28.63
CA ASN A 267 45.80 -80.35 -29.10
C ASN A 267 47.24 -80.82 -29.32
N LEU A 268 48.12 -79.98 -29.89
CA LEU A 268 49.55 -80.29 -30.03
C LEU A 268 50.20 -80.57 -28.67
N TYR A 269 49.94 -79.74 -27.66
CA TYR A 269 50.46 -80.00 -26.31
C TYR A 269 49.93 -81.31 -25.70
N TRP A 270 48.68 -81.69 -25.99
CA TRP A 270 48.14 -82.97 -25.54
C TRP A 270 48.83 -84.16 -26.21
N ASP A 271 49.13 -84.06 -27.51
CA ASP A 271 49.89 -85.07 -28.24
C ASP A 271 51.31 -85.20 -27.68
N ASP A 272 51.99 -84.09 -27.41
CA ASP A 272 53.32 -84.07 -26.78
C ASP A 272 53.30 -84.73 -25.39
N ILE A 273 52.31 -84.41 -24.56
CA ILE A 273 52.13 -85.05 -23.24
C ILE A 273 51.94 -86.56 -23.39
N SER A 274 51.18 -87.01 -24.39
CA SER A 274 50.95 -88.43 -24.67
C SER A 274 52.26 -89.15 -25.07
N ILE A 275 53.07 -88.52 -25.91
CA ILE A 275 54.39 -89.03 -26.30
C ILE A 275 55.32 -89.12 -25.08
N ILE A 276 55.37 -88.07 -24.25
CA ILE A 276 56.17 -88.04 -23.03
C ILE A 276 55.73 -89.16 -22.07
N LYS A 277 54.42 -89.36 -21.89
CA LYS A 277 53.88 -90.43 -21.04
C LYS A 277 54.34 -91.81 -21.51
N LYS A 278 54.28 -92.08 -22.82
CA LYS A 278 54.75 -93.35 -23.39
C LYS A 278 56.25 -93.57 -23.16
N ASN A 279 57.05 -92.52 -23.26
CA ASN A 279 58.49 -92.59 -22.97
C ASN A 279 58.77 -92.85 -21.48
N ILE A 280 58.01 -92.24 -20.57
CA ILE A 280 58.10 -92.49 -19.12
C ILE A 280 57.77 -93.96 -18.83
N GLU A 281 56.67 -94.49 -19.37
CA GLU A 281 56.27 -95.90 -19.21
C GLU A 281 57.37 -96.84 -19.73
N GLY A 282 57.97 -96.54 -20.90
CA GLY A 282 59.09 -97.30 -21.43
C GLY A 282 60.31 -97.30 -20.49
N LYS A 283 60.67 -96.13 -19.94
CA LYS A 283 61.77 -96.00 -18.98
C LYS A 283 61.47 -96.70 -17.65
N GLN A 284 60.22 -96.73 -17.20
CA GLN A 284 59.78 -97.44 -16.02
C GLN A 284 60.02 -98.96 -16.17
N ILE A 285 59.67 -99.52 -17.33
CA ILE A 285 59.89 -100.95 -17.65
C ILE A 285 61.40 -101.28 -17.66
N GLU A 286 62.22 -100.42 -18.25
CA GLU A 286 63.69 -100.58 -18.22
C GLU A 286 64.23 -100.57 -16.77
N LEU A 287 63.74 -99.66 -15.93
CA LEU A 287 64.14 -99.54 -14.53
C LEU A 287 63.75 -100.78 -13.71
N ASP A 288 62.54 -101.29 -13.88
CA ASP A 288 62.07 -102.53 -13.23
C ASP A 288 62.94 -103.73 -13.63
N GLY A 289 63.36 -103.79 -14.90
CA GLY A 289 64.30 -104.80 -15.39
C GLY A 289 65.68 -104.71 -14.73
N LEU A 290 66.20 -103.50 -14.52
CA LEU A 290 67.46 -103.27 -13.80
C LEU A 290 67.35 -103.60 -12.31
N GLN A 291 66.22 -103.29 -11.66
CA GLN A 291 65.98 -103.66 -10.26
C GLN A 291 65.98 -105.17 -10.04
N LYS A 292 65.37 -105.94 -10.95
CA LYS A 292 65.43 -107.42 -10.90
C LYS A 292 66.86 -107.94 -10.99
N LYS A 293 67.65 -107.41 -11.93
CA LYS A 293 69.08 -107.76 -12.04
C LYS A 293 69.88 -107.40 -10.79
N LEU A 294 69.56 -106.27 -10.14
CA LEU A 294 70.20 -105.89 -8.89
C LEU A 294 69.85 -106.85 -7.74
N GLN A 295 68.59 -107.29 -7.64
CA GLN A 295 68.17 -108.30 -6.67
C GLN A 295 68.87 -109.64 -6.90
N GLU A 296 69.03 -110.08 -8.16
CA GLU A 296 69.82 -111.26 -8.51
C GLU A 296 71.29 -111.10 -8.06
N LEU A 297 71.88 -109.92 -8.26
CA LEU A 297 73.24 -109.62 -7.83
C LEU A 297 73.40 -109.64 -6.29
N GLN A 298 72.42 -109.09 -5.56
CA GLN A 298 72.39 -109.18 -4.10
C GLN A 298 72.27 -110.62 -3.62
N GLY A 299 71.50 -111.46 -4.32
CA GLY A 299 71.46 -112.91 -4.08
C GLY A 299 72.84 -113.56 -4.25
N ILE A 300 73.56 -113.22 -5.32
CA ILE A 300 74.94 -113.69 -5.55
C ILE A 300 75.87 -113.22 -4.42
N GLN A 301 75.74 -111.98 -3.95
CA GLN A 301 76.58 -111.44 -2.89
C GLN A 301 76.35 -112.17 -1.55
N SER A 302 75.11 -112.51 -1.21
CA SER A 302 74.81 -113.32 -0.02
C SER A 302 75.43 -114.72 -0.08
N PHE A 303 75.46 -115.35 -1.27
CA PHE A 303 76.19 -116.61 -1.44
C PHE A 303 77.69 -116.43 -1.23
N TYR A 304 78.26 -115.31 -1.67
CA TYR A 304 79.68 -115.02 -1.49
C TYR A 304 80.04 -114.81 0.00
N ASP A 305 79.22 -114.06 0.74
CA ASP A 305 79.41 -113.87 2.18
C ASP A 305 79.36 -115.19 2.96
N ASN A 306 78.43 -116.10 2.60
CA ASN A 306 78.36 -117.44 3.19
C ASN A 306 79.63 -118.28 2.90
N ILE A 307 80.23 -118.13 1.71
CA ILE A 307 81.49 -118.83 1.39
C ILE A 307 82.63 -118.32 2.28
N ILE A 308 82.73 -117.00 2.51
CA ILE A 308 83.75 -116.41 3.40
C ILE A 308 83.59 -116.93 4.83
N GLU A 309 82.34 -117.04 5.32
CA GLU A 309 82.07 -117.57 6.67
C GLU A 309 82.50 -119.05 6.81
N ILE A 310 82.22 -119.88 5.79
CA ILE A 310 82.70 -121.27 5.73
C ILE A 310 84.23 -121.32 5.74
N GLU A 311 84.90 -120.41 5.01
CA GLU A 311 86.37 -120.34 4.95
C GLU A 311 86.98 -119.98 6.32
N SER A 312 86.33 -119.09 7.07
CA SER A 312 86.72 -118.73 8.43
C SER A 312 86.59 -119.93 9.39
N ASN A 313 85.48 -120.66 9.31
CA ASN A 313 85.25 -121.85 10.15
C ASN A 313 86.29 -122.96 9.88
N ILE A 314 86.70 -123.16 8.62
CA ILE A 314 87.77 -124.11 8.27
C ILE A 314 89.11 -123.72 8.89
N LYS A 315 89.44 -122.41 8.91
CA LYS A 315 90.66 -121.89 9.54
C LYS A 315 90.68 -122.18 11.05
N GLU A 316 89.56 -121.97 11.74
CA GLU A 316 89.45 -122.21 13.18
C GLU A 316 89.59 -123.69 13.54
N LEU A 317 88.97 -124.57 12.74
CA LEU A 317 89.10 -126.03 12.88
C LEU A 317 90.55 -126.51 12.72
N ASN A 318 91.29 -125.98 11.74
CA ASN A 318 92.70 -126.31 11.55
C ASN A 318 93.57 -125.85 12.73
N SER A 319 93.29 -124.67 13.30
CA SER A 319 94.01 -124.19 14.49
C SER A 319 93.79 -125.12 15.70
N ASN A 320 92.57 -125.62 15.87
CA ASN A 320 92.21 -126.58 16.93
C ASN A 320 92.90 -127.95 16.74
N ILE A 321 93.05 -128.41 15.50
CA ILE A 321 93.77 -129.65 15.18
C ILE A 321 95.26 -129.52 15.53
N GLU A 322 95.90 -128.40 15.19
CA GLU A 322 97.32 -128.14 15.49
C GLU A 322 97.56 -128.13 17.02
N GLU A 323 96.65 -127.52 17.78
CA GLU A 323 96.72 -127.47 19.24
C GLU A 323 96.64 -128.87 19.86
N LYS A 324 95.70 -129.71 19.41
CA LYS A 324 95.62 -131.12 19.86
C LYS A 324 96.85 -131.95 19.47
N LYS A 325 97.47 -131.65 18.33
CA LYS A 325 98.70 -132.30 17.87
C LYS A 325 99.87 -131.99 18.82
N ASN A 326 100.01 -130.75 19.26
CA ASN A 326 101.02 -130.34 20.25
C ASN A 326 100.81 -131.00 21.62
N VAL A 327 99.56 -131.14 22.08
CA VAL A 327 99.25 -131.88 23.32
C VAL A 327 99.69 -133.34 23.23
N THR A 328 99.53 -133.97 22.07
CA THR A 328 99.93 -135.37 21.86
C THR A 328 101.45 -135.55 21.94
N ILE A 329 102.22 -134.65 21.32
CA ILE A 329 103.69 -134.65 21.35
C ILE A 329 104.21 -134.51 22.79
N ASN A 330 103.66 -133.56 23.57
CA ASN A 330 104.03 -133.38 24.98
C ASN A 330 103.75 -134.63 25.84
N THR A 331 102.69 -135.37 25.51
CA THR A 331 102.33 -136.59 26.23
C THR A 331 103.30 -137.73 25.91
N GLU A 332 103.72 -137.86 24.65
CA GLU A 332 104.76 -138.82 24.22
C GLU A 332 106.12 -138.53 24.88
N GLU A 333 106.49 -137.26 25.03
CA GLU A 333 107.75 -136.86 25.66
C GLU A 333 107.78 -137.19 27.17
N ASN A 334 106.65 -136.97 27.87
CA ASN A 334 106.48 -137.37 29.27
C ASN A 334 106.54 -138.89 29.46
N ILE A 335 105.97 -139.68 28.55
CA ILE A 335 106.06 -141.14 28.59
C ILE A 335 107.53 -141.60 28.46
N LYS A 336 108.32 -140.91 27.63
CA LYS A 336 109.74 -141.21 27.43
C LYS A 336 110.58 -140.93 28.68
N ASN A 337 110.30 -139.83 29.39
CA ASN A 337 110.97 -139.49 30.65
C ASN A 337 110.65 -140.48 31.78
N LEU A 338 109.39 -140.92 31.90
CA LEU A 338 109.00 -141.94 32.88
C LEU A 338 109.70 -143.29 32.64
N LYS A 339 109.99 -143.61 31.37
CA LYS A 339 110.73 -144.81 30.98
C LYS A 339 112.20 -144.75 31.41
N LEU A 340 112.84 -143.59 31.29
CA LEU A 340 114.21 -143.36 31.77
C LEU A 340 114.32 -143.42 33.30
N GLU A 341 113.32 -142.92 34.02
CA GLU A 341 113.25 -143.07 35.48
C GLU A 341 113.05 -144.53 35.91
N GLN A 342 112.25 -145.29 35.17
CA GLN A 342 112.06 -146.72 35.39
C GLN A 342 113.38 -147.50 35.24
N ASP A 343 114.14 -147.23 34.18
CA ASP A 343 115.44 -147.88 33.93
C ASP A 343 116.47 -147.52 35.01
N ALA A 344 116.46 -146.28 35.53
CA ALA A 344 117.32 -145.86 36.62
C ALA A 344 117.00 -146.56 37.96
N ILE A 345 115.72 -146.85 38.22
CA ILE A 345 115.29 -147.61 39.39
C ILE A 345 115.71 -149.09 39.25
N ILE A 346 115.62 -149.68 38.06
CA ILE A 346 116.07 -151.05 37.79
C ILE A 346 117.58 -151.20 38.03
N SER A 347 118.40 -150.27 37.53
CA SER A 347 119.85 -150.27 37.80
C SER A 347 120.17 -150.14 39.30
N LYS A 348 119.41 -149.33 40.06
CA LYS A 348 119.56 -149.24 41.53
C LYS A 348 119.21 -150.54 42.24
N ILE A 349 118.22 -151.29 41.75
CA ILE A 349 117.84 -152.60 42.28
C ILE A 349 118.95 -153.63 42.01
N GLU A 350 119.55 -153.62 40.82
CA GLU A 350 120.65 -154.53 40.47
C GLU A 350 121.92 -154.28 41.30
N VAL A 351 122.29 -153.02 41.54
CA VAL A 351 123.43 -152.68 42.41
C VAL A 351 123.21 -153.16 43.85
N ARG A 352 122.00 -152.99 44.40
CA ARG A 352 121.64 -153.47 45.74
C ARG A 352 121.60 -155.00 45.85
N LEU A 353 121.24 -155.71 44.77
CA LEU A 353 121.33 -157.16 44.68
C LEU A 353 122.78 -157.64 44.68
N SER A 354 123.68 -156.92 44.00
CA SER A 354 125.11 -157.24 44.01
C SER A 354 125.78 -156.95 45.36
N GLU A 355 125.38 -155.89 46.07
CA GLU A 355 125.81 -155.64 47.46
C GLU A 355 125.33 -156.73 48.43
N LYS A 356 124.13 -157.28 48.22
CA LYS A 356 123.62 -158.40 49.01
C LYS A 356 124.47 -159.66 48.83
N ASP A 357 124.94 -159.94 47.61
CA ASP A 357 125.69 -161.16 47.32
C ASP A 357 127.15 -161.09 47.85
N ASN A 358 127.75 -159.91 47.96
CA ASN A 358 129.10 -159.71 48.52
C ASN A 358 129.18 -159.67 50.06
N PHE A 359 128.07 -159.72 50.79
CA PHE A 359 128.09 -159.80 52.26
C PHE A 359 128.12 -161.25 52.78
N TRP A 360 127.90 -162.24 51.90
CA TRP A 360 127.90 -163.67 52.25
C TRP A 360 129.24 -164.39 51.92
N GLU A 361 130.29 -163.64 51.56
CA GLU A 361 131.71 -164.05 51.62
C GLU A 361 132.42 -163.24 52.71
#